data_AF-A0A1I1MXE0-F1
#
_entry.id   AF-A0A1I1MXE0-F1
#
_cell.length_a   1.000
_cell.length_b   1.000
_cell.length_c   1.000
_cell.angle_alpha   90.00
_cell.angle_beta   90.00
_cell.angle_gamma   90.00
#
_symmetry.space_group_name_H-M   'P 1'
#
loop_
_entity.id
_entity.type
_entity.pdbx_description
1 polymer ?
#
loop_
_entity_poly.entity_id
_entity_poly.type
_entity_poly.pdbx_seq_one_letter_code
_entity_poly.pdbx_strand_id
1 'polypeptide(L)' 'MIQTLSNIANSHFTNIFIALFLTGTSLYQIYTQLQTDSHQIGAHHGVALYGLVLLIKEFLNMLQTTDKAITHIKESE' A
#
# COMPACT_ATOMS: atom_id res chain seq x y z
N MET A 1 19.07 15.51 -6.27
CA MET A 1 17.85 15.95 -5.55
C MET A 1 16.59 15.38 -6.18
N ILE A 2 16.26 15.70 -7.44
CA ILE A 2 15.05 15.16 -8.12
C ILE A 2 15.10 13.63 -8.24
N GLN A 3 16.24 13.06 -8.62
CA GLN A 3 16.41 11.60 -8.73
C GLN A 3 16.23 10.89 -7.38
N THR A 4 16.77 11.47 -6.31
CA THR A 4 16.68 10.93 -4.95
C THR A 4 15.22 10.92 -4.46
N LEU A 5 14.49 12.01 -4.71
CA LEU A 5 13.05 12.10 -4.41
C LEU A 5 12.23 11.09 -5.23
N SER A 6 12.54 10.93 -6.51
CA SER A 6 11.88 9.93 -7.36
C SER A 6 12.12 8.50 -6.86
N ASN A 7 13.34 8.19 -6.42
CA ASN A 7 13.67 6.87 -5.86
C ASN A 7 12.97 6.62 -4.52
N ILE A 8 12.82 7.64 -3.68
CA ILE A 8 12.06 7.54 -2.41
C ILE A 8 10.58 7.34 -2.72
N ALA A 9 10.00 8.18 -3.58
CA ALA A 9 8.59 8.12 -3.95
C ALA A 9 8.19 6.79 -4.61
N ASN A 10 9.10 6.16 -5.36
CA ASN A 10 8.90 4.85 -5.98
C ASN A 10 9.42 3.68 -5.13
N SER A 11 9.83 3.92 -3.88
CA SER A 11 10.27 2.83 -3.01
C SER A 11 9.09 1.99 -2.54
N HIS A 12 9.31 0.68 -2.40
CA HIS A 12 8.30 -0.24 -1.86
C HIS A 12 7.76 0.23 -0.50
N PHE A 13 8.64 0.73 0.38
CA PHE A 13 8.25 1.25 1.68
C PHE A 13 7.33 2.47 1.59
N THR A 14 7.62 3.40 0.70
CA THR A 14 6.77 4.58 0.48
C THR A 14 5.43 4.20 -0.13
N ASN A 15 5.40 3.27 -1.08
CA ASN A 15 4.14 2.77 -1.65
C ASN A 15 3.28 2.04 -0.61
N ILE A 16 3.88 1.21 0.26
CA ILE A 16 3.18 0.54 1.36
C ILE A 16 2.64 1.56 2.37
N PHE A 17 3.44 2.57 2.73
CA PHE A 17 3.00 3.63 3.64
C PHE A 17 1.81 4.42 3.08
N ILE A 18 1.86 4.80 1.80
CA ILE A 18 0.77 5.50 1.12
C ILE A 18 -0.47 4.60 1.05
N ALA A 19 -0.31 3.31 0.72
CA ALA A 19 -1.41 2.35 0.67
C ALA A 19 -2.10 2.20 2.03
N LEU A 20 -1.33 2.08 3.12
CA LEU A 20 -1.86 2.01 4.49
C LEU A 20 -2.58 3.30 4.88
N PHE A 21 -2.00 4.47 4.54
CA PHE A 21 -2.60 5.76 4.83
C PHE A 21 -3.95 5.95 4.11
N LEU A 22 -4.02 5.64 2.81
CA LEU A 22 -5.25 5.72 2.02
C LEU A 22 -6.31 4.73 2.52
N THR A 23 -5.90 3.50 2.85
CA THR A 23 -6.81 2.48 3.36
C THR A 23 -7.37 2.88 4.73
N GLY A 24 -6.52 3.31 5.67
CA GLY A 24 -6.92 3.70 7.02
C GLY A 24 -7.83 4.93 7.05
N THR A 25 -7.50 5.97 6.28
CA THR A 25 -8.34 7.18 6.18
C THR A 25 -9.70 6.89 5.54
N SER A 26 -9.71 6.04 4.50
CA SER A 26 -10.95 5.65 3.86
C SER A 26 -11.83 4.77 4.76
N LEU A 27 -11.25 3.80 5.48
CA LEU A 27 -12.00 2.98 6.45
C LEU A 27 -12.59 3.82 7.60
N TYR A 28 -11.86 4.83 8.08
CA TYR A 28 -12.35 5.76 9.09
C TYR A 28 -13.57 6.54 8.59
N GLN A 29 -13.53 7.07 7.36
CA GLN A 29 -14.67 7.77 6.75
C GLN A 29 -15.84 6.83 6.45
N ILE A 30 -15.59 5.60 6.01
CA ILE A 30 -16.63 4.59 5.85
C ILE A 30 -17.33 4.32 7.19
N TYR A 31 -16.57 4.16 8.27
CA TYR A 31 -17.13 3.91 9.61
C TYR A 31 -18.01 5.07 10.10
N THR A 32 -17.57 6.32 9.91
CA THR A 32 -18.36 7.50 10.33
C THR A 32 -19.60 7.71 9.47
N GLN A 33 -19.54 7.43 8.17
CA GLN A 33 -20.69 7.52 7.26
C GLN A 33 -21.69 6.38 7.45
N LEU A 34 -21.23 5.17 7.79
CA LEU A 34 -22.11 4.05 8.14
C LEU A 34 -23.06 4.39 9.32
N GLN A 35 -22.63 5.28 10.21
CA GLN A 35 -23.43 5.76 11.34
C GLN A 35 -24.36 6.94 11.01
N THR A 36 -24.17 7.66 9.89
CA THR A 36 -24.82 8.96 9.67
C THR A 36 -25.61 9.07 8.36
N ASP A 37 -25.11 8.57 7.23
CA ASP A 37 -25.86 8.46 5.96
C ASP A 37 -25.11 7.58 4.95
N SER A 38 -25.83 6.64 4.32
CA SER A 38 -25.25 5.59 3.47
C SER A 38 -24.92 6.04 2.04
N HIS A 39 -25.37 7.22 1.60
CA HIS A 39 -25.26 7.65 0.20
C HIS A 39 -23.83 7.99 -0.28
N GLN A 40 -22.89 8.32 0.63
CA GLN A 40 -21.49 8.64 0.26
C GLN A 40 -20.53 7.45 0.33
N ILE A 41 -21.01 6.28 0.77
CA ILE A 41 -20.23 5.07 1.00
C ILE A 41 -19.46 4.61 -0.26
N GLY A 42 -20.04 4.79 -1.45
CA GLY A 42 -19.50 4.26 -2.70
C GLY A 42 -18.13 4.83 -3.11
N ALA A 43 -17.91 6.14 -2.93
CA ALA A 43 -16.64 6.77 -3.32
C ALA A 43 -15.49 6.36 -2.38
N HIS A 44 -15.75 6.29 -1.07
CA HIS A 44 -14.76 5.87 -0.08
C HIS A 44 -14.47 4.36 -0.20
N HIS A 45 -15.46 3.53 -0.53
CA HIS A 45 -15.22 2.10 -0.81
C HIS A 45 -14.23 1.88 -1.95
N GLY A 46 -14.32 2.68 -3.03
CA GLY A 46 -13.37 2.62 -4.14
C GLY A 46 -11.93 2.93 -3.74
N VAL A 47 -11.73 3.95 -2.90
CA VAL A 47 -10.40 4.33 -2.39
C VAL A 47 -9.84 3.28 -1.42
N ALA A 48 -10.68 2.70 -0.57
CA ALA A 48 -10.27 1.63 0.35
C ALA A 48 -9.86 0.36 -0.41
N LEU A 49 -10.62 -0.04 -1.42
CA LEU A 49 -10.30 -1.16 -2.30
C LEU A 49 -9.00 -0.91 -3.07
N TYR A 50 -8.82 0.29 -3.63
CA TYR A 50 -7.59 0.67 -4.30
C TYR A 50 -6.37 0.60 -3.37
N GLY A 51 -6.50 1.17 -2.16
CA GLY A 51 -5.45 1.09 -1.13
C GLY A 51 -5.12 -0.35 -0.74
N LEU A 52 -6.12 -1.21 -0.60
CA LEU A 52 -5.92 -2.63 -0.27
C LEU A 52 -5.23 -3.40 -1.39
N VAL A 53 -5.63 -3.19 -2.65
CA VAL A 53 -4.99 -3.84 -3.80
C VAL A 53 -3.53 -3.38 -3.92
N LEU A 54 -3.26 -2.09 -3.72
CA LEU A 54 -1.89 -1.56 -3.74
C LEU A 54 -1.05 -2.17 -2.60
N LEU A 55 -1.61 -2.31 -1.40
CA LEU A 55 -0.96 -2.93 -0.25
C LEU A 55 -0.56 -4.39 -0.55
N ILE A 56 -1.51 -5.18 -1.06
CA ILE A 56 -1.26 -6.60 -1.38
C ILE A 56 -0.17 -6.72 -2.44
N LYS A 57 -0.25 -5.91 -3.50
CA LYS A 57 0.74 -5.90 -4.59
C LYS A 57 2.15 -5.60 -4.07
N GLU A 58 2.29 -4.55 -3.25
CA GLU A 58 3.60 -4.16 -2.71
C GLU A 58 4.14 -5.18 -1.70
N PHE A 59 3.27 -5.78 -0.90
CA PHE A 59 3.66 -6.86 0.01
C PHE A 59 4.20 -8.09 -0.74
N LEU A 60 3.54 -8.51 -1.83
CA LEU A 60 4.02 -9.60 -2.68
C LEU A 60 5.37 -9.28 -3.33
N ASN A 61 5.55 -8.04 -3.82
CA ASN A 61 6.83 -7.60 -4.38
C ASN A 61 7.96 -7.63 -3.34
N MET A 62 7.67 -7.24 -2.09
CA MET A 62 8.63 -7.30 -1.00
C MET A 62 9.06 -8.75 -0.73
N LEU A 63 8.10 -9.68 -0.63
CA LEU A 63 8.38 -11.10 -0.41
C LEU A 63 9.28 -11.69 -1.53
N GLN A 64 8.98 -11.38 -2.79
CA GLN A 64 9.79 -11.83 -3.93
C GLN A 64 11.22 -11.26 -3.90
N THR A 65 11.36 -10.00 -3.47
CA THR A 65 12.67 -9.36 -3.36
C THR A 65 13.50 -9.98 -2.23
N THR A 66 12.86 -10.27 -1.09
CA THR A 66 13.48 -10.96 0.04
C THR A 66 13.90 -12.39 -0.33
N ASP A 67 13.05 -13.14 -1.04
CA ASP A 67 13.34 -14.52 -1.47
C ASP A 67 14.56 -14.58 -2.43
N LYS A 68 14.64 -13.65 -3.38
CA LYS A 68 15.80 -13.50 -4.26
C LYS A 68 17.09 -13.19 -3.49
N ALA A 69 17.01 -12.29 -2.50
CA ALA A 69 18.17 -11.94 -1.68
C ALA A 69 18.66 -13.14 -0.86
N ILE A 70 17.75 -13.93 -0.28
CA ILE A 70 18.09 -15.15 0.47
C ILE A 70 18.73 -16.21 -0.44
N THR A 71 18.19 -16.38 -1.66
CA THR A 71 18.75 -17.32 -2.65
C THR A 71 20.17 -16.94 -3.04
N HIS A 72 20.42 -15.66 -3.33
CA HIS A 72 21.75 -15.17 -3.67
C HIS A 72 22.76 -15.35 -2.51
N ILE A 73 22.33 -15.19 -1.25
CA ILE A 73 23.20 -15.45 -0.09
C ILE A 73 23.59 -16.93 -0.04
N LYS A 74 22.63 -17.85 -0.21
CA LYS A 74 22.89 -19.30 -0.21
C LYS A 74 23.78 -19.77 -1.35
N GLU A 75 23.69 -19.13 -2.51
CA GLU A 75 24.56 -19.45 -3.66
C GLU A 75 25.98 -18.87 -3.52
N SER A 76 26.17 -17.93 -2.59
CA SER A 76 27.48 -17.30 -2.31
C SER A 76 28.24 -17.96 -1.15
N GLU A 77 27.63 -18.95 -0.46
CA GLU A 77 28.26 -19.81 0.58
C GLU A 77 28.77 -21.13 -0.02
#